data_AF-A0A938D3C7-F1
#
_entry.id   AF-A0A938D3C7-F1
#
_cell.length_a   1.000
_cell.length_b   1.000
_cell.length_c   1.000
_cell.angle_alpha   90.00
_cell.angle_beta   90.00
_cell.angle_gamma   90.00
#
_symmetry.space_group_name_H-M   'P 1'
#
loop_
_entity.id
_entity.type
_entity.pdbx_description
1 polymer ?
#
loop_
_entity_poly.entity_id
_entity_poly.type
_entity_poly.pdbx_seq_one_letter_code
_entity_poly.pdbx_strand_id
1 'polypeptide(L)' 'MADPGLAAIPADRITARLGYGGTQEVIHEALARDNPDLLVLGTTGSSGFRHATLGSQANAMLAGAAIDTLMVPKPR' A
#
# COMPACT_ATOMS: atom_id res chain seq x y z
N MET A 1 -11.80 6.60 -12.95
CA MET A 1 -13.21 6.22 -12.65
C MET A 1 -13.15 5.30 -11.45
N ALA A 2 -13.85 5.61 -10.35
CA ALA A 2 -13.87 4.72 -9.19
C ALA A 2 -14.59 3.42 -9.58
N ASP A 3 -14.08 2.27 -9.13
CA ASP A 3 -14.70 0.97 -9.38
C ASP A 3 -16.08 0.93 -8.72
N PRO A 4 -17.18 0.69 -9.45
CA PRO A 4 -18.52 0.59 -8.88
C PRO A 4 -18.64 -0.51 -7.81
N GLY A 5 -17.79 -1.54 -7.85
CA GLY A 5 -17.70 -2.55 -6.80
C GLY A 5 -17.21 -1.99 -5.44
N LEU A 6 -16.47 -0.88 -5.44
CA LEU A 6 -16.02 -0.23 -4.21
C LEU A 6 -17.19 0.41 -3.45
N ALA A 7 -18.20 0.91 -4.17
CA ALA A 7 -19.41 1.50 -3.57
C ALA A 7 -20.31 0.44 -2.90
N ALA A 8 -20.12 -0.85 -3.22
CA ALA A 8 -20.83 -1.95 -2.60
C ALA A 8 -20.19 -2.42 -1.27
N ILE A 9 -18.98 -1.95 -0.93
CA ILE A 9 -18.33 -2.30 0.34
C ILE A 9 -19.01 -1.50 1.47
N PRO A 10 -19.57 -2.16 2.50
CA PRO A 10 -20.16 -1.47 3.64
C PRO A 10 -19.13 -0.55 4.33
N ALA A 11 -19.52 0.69 4.61
CA ALA A 11 -18.61 1.71 5.16
C ALA A 11 -18.10 1.34 6.57
N ASP A 12 -18.86 0.56 7.33
CA ASP A 12 -18.47 0.04 8.65
C ASP A 12 -17.32 -0.99 8.59
N ARG A 13 -17.03 -1.54 7.40
CA ARG A 13 -15.88 -2.41 7.15
C ARG A 13 -14.63 -1.67 6.72
N ILE A 14 -14.68 -0.35 6.60
CA ILE A 14 -13.56 0.49 6.15
C ILE A 14 -13.14 1.42 7.28
N THR A 15 -11.89 1.30 7.71
CA THR A 15 -11.28 2.24 8.65
C THR A 15 -10.23 3.07 7.92
N ALA A 16 -10.50 4.35 7.71
CA ALA A 16 -9.53 5.28 7.13
C ALA A 16 -8.61 5.86 8.22
N ARG A 17 -7.30 5.87 7.96
CA ARG A 17 -6.30 6.39 8.91
C ARG A 17 -5.30 7.28 8.20
N LEU A 18 -4.95 8.38 8.86
CA LEU A 18 -3.85 9.24 8.45
C LEU A 18 -2.68 9.00 9.42
N GLY A 19 -1.49 8.82 8.85
CA GLY A 19 -0.25 8.75 9.61
C GLY A 19 0.70 9.86 9.19
N TYR A 20 1.53 10.32 10.12
CA TYR A 20 2.49 11.40 9.92
C TYR A 20 3.88 10.90 10.27
N GLY A 21 4.89 11.32 9.50
CA GLY A 21 6.27 10.88 9.67
C GLY A 21 6.82 10.17 8.44
N GLY A 22 7.87 9.36 8.64
CA GLY A 22 8.44 8.54 7.56
C GLY A 22 7.47 7.44 7.13
N THR A 23 7.34 7.21 5.82
CA THR A 23 6.39 6.21 5.30
C THR A 23 6.63 4.81 5.89
N GLN A 24 7.90 4.41 6.08
CA GLN A 24 8.22 3.12 6.68
C GLN A 24 7.75 3.02 8.12
N GLU A 25 8.05 4.02 8.94
CA GLU A 25 7.66 4.09 10.35
C GLU A 25 6.14 3.98 10.50
N VAL A 26 5.40 4.82 9.77
CA VAL A 26 3.93 4.83 9.80
C VAL A 26 3.33 3.47 9.44
N ILE A 27 3.87 2.80 8.42
CA ILE A 27 3.37 1.48 8.03
C ILE A 27 3.79 0.39 9.03
N HIS A 28 5.00 0.42 9.56
CA HIS A 28 5.41 -0.54 10.61
C HIS A 28 4.53 -0.43 11.85
N GLU A 29 4.19 0.80 12.28
CA GLU A 29 3.25 1.01 13.38
C GLU A 29 1.84 0.49 13.06
N ALA A 30 1.37 0.68 11.83
CA ALA A 30 0.08 0.15 11.40
C ALA A 30 0.06 -1.38 11.37
N LEU A 31 1.11 -2.01 10.84
CA LEU A 31 1.25 -3.47 10.81
C LEU A 31 1.32 -4.06 12.22
N ALA A 32 2.09 -3.45 13.13
CA ALA A 32 2.21 -3.92 14.50
C ALA A 32 0.90 -3.78 15.29
N ARG A 33 0.12 -2.74 14.99
CA ARG A 33 -1.14 -2.45 15.69
C ARG A 33 -2.28 -3.32 15.23
N ASP A 34 -2.47 -3.42 13.92
CA ASP A 34 -3.66 -4.03 13.33
C ASP A 34 -3.39 -5.49 12.94
N ASN A 35 -2.13 -5.93 12.97
CA ASN A 35 -1.65 -7.28 12.65
C ASN A 35 -2.38 -7.92 11.44
N PRO A 36 -2.39 -7.25 10.28
CA PRO A 36 -3.12 -7.74 9.12
C PRO A 36 -2.49 -9.01 8.56
N ASP A 37 -3.24 -9.72 7.72
CA ASP A 37 -2.74 -10.91 6.99
C ASP A 37 -2.19 -10.55 5.59
N LEU A 38 -2.56 -9.38 5.05
CA LEU A 38 -2.13 -8.91 3.73
C LEU A 38 -1.91 -7.39 3.70
N LEU A 39 -0.75 -6.98 3.19
CA LEU A 39 -0.46 -5.59 2.85
C LEU A 39 -0.63 -5.36 1.33
N VAL A 40 -1.44 -4.38 0.93
CA VAL A 40 -1.61 -4.02 -0.48
C VAL A 40 -1.04 -2.63 -0.75
N LEU A 41 -0.12 -2.53 -1.70
CA LEU A 41 0.53 -1.27 -2.09
C LEU A 41 0.35 -1.01 -3.59
N GLY A 42 -0.07 0.20 -3.95
CA GLY A 42 -0.09 0.65 -5.33
C GLY A 42 1.27 1.15 -5.80
N THR A 43 1.63 0.92 -7.06
CA THR A 43 2.82 1.54 -7.68
C THR A 43 2.42 2.72 -8.55
N THR A 44 2.85 3.94 -8.20
CA THR A 44 2.65 5.16 -9.00
C THR A 44 3.85 5.43 -9.90
N GLY A 45 3.64 5.49 -11.22
CA GLY A 45 4.67 5.75 -12.23
C GLY A 45 4.96 7.24 -12.49
N SER A 46 5.01 8.09 -11.46
CA SER A 46 5.14 9.55 -11.63
C SER A 46 6.57 10.08 -11.80
N SER A 47 7.58 9.22 -11.90
CA SER A 47 8.92 9.62 -12.37
C SER A 47 9.37 8.69 -13.49
N GLY A 48 9.50 9.23 -14.70
CA GLY A 48 9.84 8.50 -15.92
C GLY A 48 11.23 7.88 -15.92
N PHE A 49 11.41 6.78 -15.19
CA PHE A 49 12.50 5.83 -15.42
C PHE A 49 11.92 4.53 -15.94
N ARG A 50 12.17 4.32 -17.23
CA ARG A 50 11.95 3.08 -17.95
C ARG A 50 12.61 1.93 -17.17
N HIS A 51 11.86 0.84 -17.04
CA HIS A 51 12.15 -0.40 -16.29
C HIS A 51 11.70 -0.41 -14.82
N ALA A 52 10.63 -1.19 -14.59
CA ALA A 52 10.37 -2.11 -13.47
C ALA A 52 11.11 -1.90 -12.14
N THR A 53 11.27 -0.66 -11.68
CA THR A 53 11.82 -0.36 -10.37
C THR A 53 10.66 -0.18 -9.41
N LEU A 54 10.51 -1.17 -8.54
CA LEU A 54 9.72 -1.04 -7.33
C LEU A 54 10.18 0.27 -6.66
N GLY A 55 9.30 1.27 -6.55
CA GLY A 55 9.69 2.59 -6.03
C GLY A 55 10.47 2.44 -4.72
N SER A 56 11.47 3.30 -4.48
CA SER A 56 12.42 3.14 -3.36
C SER A 56 11.74 2.86 -2.01
N GLN A 57 10.59 3.48 -1.76
CA GLN A 57 9.76 3.25 -0.56
C GLN A 57 9.16 1.84 -0.50
N ALA A 58 8.63 1.34 -1.61
CA ALA A 58 8.08 -0.02 -1.68
C ALA A 58 9.19 -1.07 -1.55
N ASN A 59 10.38 -0.82 -2.13
CA ASN A 59 11.52 -1.72 -1.97
C ASN A 59 12.04 -1.75 -0.52
N ALA A 60 12.11 -0.60 0.14
CA ALA A 60 12.48 -0.52 1.55
C ALA A 60 11.46 -1.22 2.46
N MET A 61 10.17 -1.15 2.13
CA MET A 61 9.11 -1.88 2.84
C MET A 61 9.19 -3.39 2.64
N LEU A 62 9.37 -3.88 1.40
CA LEU A 62 9.47 -5.31 1.13
C LEU A 62 10.69 -5.96 1.82
N ALA A 63 11.78 -5.21 1.98
CA ALA A 63 12.97 -5.71 2.66
C ALA A 63 12.74 -6.00 4.16
N GLY A 64 11.70 -5.43 4.77
CA GLY A 64 11.36 -5.62 6.19
C GLY A 64 9.94 -6.12 6.46
N ALA A 65 9.16 -6.42 5.42
CA ALA A 65 7.78 -6.88 5.55
C ALA A 65 7.77 -8.37 5.92
N ALA A 66 7.42 -8.67 7.16
CA ALA A 66 7.19 -10.05 7.63
C ALA A 66 5.82 -10.62 7.20
N ILE A 67 5.12 -9.93 6.29
CA ILE A 67 3.73 -10.18 5.91
C ILE A 67 3.62 -10.25 4.38
N ASP A 68 2.72 -11.12 3.91
CA ASP A 68 2.36 -11.19 2.50
C ASP A 68 2.02 -9.80 1.96
N THR A 69 2.68 -9.42 0.87
CA THR A 69 2.56 -8.09 0.29
C THR A 69 2.22 -8.18 -1.20
N LEU A 70 1.11 -7.57 -1.60
CA LEU A 70 0.65 -7.48 -2.98
C LEU A 70 0.93 -6.09 -3.57
N MET A 71 1.72 -6.06 -4.64
CA MET A 71 1.99 -4.84 -5.40
C MET A 71 1.03 -4.74 -6.59
N VAL A 72 0.24 -3.67 -6.66
CA VAL A 72 -0.72 -3.44 -7.74
C VAL A 72 -0.18 -2.38 -8.71
N PRO A 73 0.11 -2.73 -9.97
CA PRO A 73 0.51 -1.75 -10.98
C PRO A 73 -0.68 -0.94 -11.48
N LYS A 74 -0.40 0.27 -11.97
CA LYS A 74 -1.42 1.07 -12.66
C LYS A 74 -1.93 0.29 -13.88
N PRO A 75 -3.27 0.23 -14.10
CA PRO A 75 -3.83 -0.30 -15.34
C PRO A 75 -3.28 0.44 -16.56
N ARG A 76 -3.01 -0.27 -17.65
CA ARG A 76 -2.64 0.33 -18.94
C ARG A 76 -3.84 1.02 -19.58
#